data_AF-A0A2H9PCC1-F1
#
_entry.id   AF-A0A2H9PCC1-F1
#
_cell.length_a   1.000
_cell.length_b   1.000
_cell.length_c   1.000
_cell.angle_alpha   90.00
_cell.angle_beta   90.00
_cell.angle_gamma   90.00
#
_symmetry.space_group_name_H-M   'P 1'
#
loop_
_entity.id
_entity.type
_entity.pdbx_description
1 polymer ?
#
loop_
_entity_poly.entity_id
_entity_poly.type
_entity_poly.pdbx_seq_one_letter_code
_entity_poly.pdbx_strand_id
1 'polypeptide(L)'
;MKPTEITFQKLNHFWLDSGLLGLAVMLKEVDSSIKKNLNDKGLTLIGIESEIQKAIEKAYDLLIGRYYNTSKKKQIDDTSSYNFYYDSKEDKFVAFPKKKSVGIAELIYNKAPRPIGSSVKWQRGEKREIQINGKFIKRNRGILPPSHAHLQKMMDEFLDRNGLDVTTSGLLVDGANEIRPNVNIVAKVSDNVKGNCYLCGENSSHFEEISQTTFPFITGSSGLLNFNTMCGKPERVCWKCAFIGKFVPVNGFYIMQGDNIFAFFPYSVSFEKMLDV
;
A
#
# COMPACT_ATOMS: atom_id res chain seq x y z
N MET A 1 -16.62 7.89 -26.66
CA MET A 1 -16.96 6.87 -25.64
C MET A 1 -18.09 7.41 -24.77
N LYS A 2 -19.04 6.57 -24.34
CA LYS A 2 -20.11 7.02 -23.44
C LYS A 2 -19.51 7.34 -22.06
N PRO A 3 -19.98 8.41 -21.38
CA PRO A 3 -19.59 8.67 -20.01
C PRO A 3 -20.11 7.56 -19.10
N THR A 4 -19.24 7.10 -18.20
CA THR A 4 -19.52 6.14 -17.15
C THR A 4 -19.64 6.88 -15.83
N GLU A 5 -20.47 6.36 -14.93
CA GLU A 5 -20.63 6.84 -13.57
C GLU A 5 -20.20 5.77 -12.56
N ILE A 6 -19.37 6.14 -11.60
CA ILE A 6 -19.01 5.28 -10.45
C ILE A 6 -19.31 6.02 -9.17
N THR A 7 -20.18 5.42 -8.34
CA THR A 7 -20.57 5.99 -7.05
C THR A 7 -20.01 5.17 -5.89
N PHE A 8 -19.34 5.85 -4.97
CA PHE A 8 -18.95 5.36 -3.66
C PHE A 8 -19.92 5.93 -2.63
N GLN A 9 -20.79 5.08 -2.09
CA GLN A 9 -21.83 5.49 -1.16
C GLN A 9 -21.27 5.73 0.23
N LYS A 10 -21.84 6.73 0.93
CA LYS A 10 -21.70 6.88 2.38
C LYS A 10 -22.51 5.78 3.06
N LEU A 11 -21.88 5.04 3.97
CA LEU A 11 -22.46 3.86 4.61
C LEU A 11 -22.93 4.14 6.04
N ASN A 12 -22.72 5.36 6.56
CA ASN A 12 -22.95 5.70 7.97
C ASN A 12 -22.14 4.80 8.91
N HIS A 13 -20.94 4.42 8.46
CA HIS A 13 -20.01 3.59 9.19
C HIS A 13 -18.70 4.35 9.31
N PHE A 14 -18.34 4.76 10.54
CA PHE A 14 -17.22 5.66 10.81
C PHE A 14 -15.94 5.30 10.04
N TRP A 15 -15.57 4.02 9.97
CA TRP A 15 -14.38 3.56 9.25
C TRP A 15 -14.46 3.79 7.73
N LEU A 16 -15.55 3.32 7.11
CA LEU A 16 -15.69 3.34 5.65
C LEU A 16 -15.95 4.76 5.17
N ASP A 17 -16.68 5.56 5.95
CA ASP A 17 -16.93 6.97 5.66
C ASP A 17 -15.65 7.81 5.84
N SER A 18 -14.82 7.50 6.84
CA SER A 18 -13.48 8.09 6.99
C SER A 18 -12.59 7.74 5.79
N GLY A 19 -12.64 6.49 5.33
CA GLY A 19 -11.96 6.06 4.10
C GLY A 19 -12.47 6.76 2.84
N LEU A 20 -13.79 6.91 2.70
CA LEU A 20 -14.41 7.64 1.60
C LEU A 20 -14.00 9.11 1.58
N LEU A 21 -13.96 9.75 2.75
CA LEU A 21 -13.43 11.10 2.92
C LEU A 21 -11.96 11.17 2.49
N GLY A 22 -11.13 10.21 2.91
CA GLY A 22 -9.72 10.13 2.52
C GLY A 22 -9.53 10.00 1.00
N LEU A 23 -10.37 9.20 0.34
CA LEU A 23 -10.38 9.08 -1.13
C LEU A 23 -10.76 10.40 -1.79
N ALA A 24 -11.81 11.08 -1.29
CA ALA A 24 -12.22 12.37 -1.81
C ALA A 24 -11.11 13.43 -1.69
N VAL A 25 -10.39 13.47 -0.57
CA VAL A 25 -9.24 14.35 -0.35
C VAL A 25 -8.12 14.05 -1.35
N MET A 26 -7.72 12.78 -1.49
CA MET A 26 -6.66 12.42 -2.45
C MET A 26 -7.04 12.74 -3.90
N LEU A 27 -8.31 12.51 -4.26
CA LEU A 27 -8.79 12.83 -5.61
C LEU A 27 -8.81 14.33 -5.88
N LYS A 28 -8.96 15.22 -4.89
CA LYS A 28 -8.85 16.68 -5.11
C LYS A 28 -7.48 17.08 -5.67
N GLU A 29 -6.43 16.33 -5.33
CA GLU A 29 -5.05 16.59 -5.77
C GLU A 29 -4.67 15.90 -7.08
N VAL A 30 -5.52 15.00 -7.56
CA VAL A 30 -5.31 14.31 -8.84
C VAL A 30 -5.88 15.16 -9.98
N ASP A 31 -4.97 15.70 -10.80
CA ASP A 31 -5.34 16.29 -12.08
C ASP A 31 -6.00 15.25 -12.99
N SER A 32 -7.23 15.55 -13.39
CA SER A 32 -8.09 14.65 -14.15
C SER A 32 -9.24 15.43 -14.79
N SER A 33 -9.66 14.97 -15.96
CA SER A 33 -10.80 15.53 -16.70
C SER A 33 -12.16 15.01 -16.21
N ILE A 34 -12.18 14.16 -15.18
CA ILE A 34 -13.42 13.58 -14.65
C ILE A 34 -14.14 14.59 -13.75
N LYS A 35 -15.47 14.57 -13.82
CA LYS A 35 -16.32 15.32 -12.89
C LYS A 35 -16.43 14.53 -11.58
N LYS A 36 -16.23 15.22 -10.47
CA LYS A 36 -16.28 14.67 -9.11
C LYS A 36 -17.44 15.36 -8.39
N ASN A 37 -18.54 14.65 -8.18
CA ASN A 37 -19.69 15.17 -7.44
C ASN A 37 -19.67 14.58 -6.04
N LEU A 38 -19.77 15.44 -5.04
CA LEU A 38 -19.83 15.04 -3.65
C LEU A 38 -21.08 15.62 -3.03
N ASN A 39 -21.78 14.80 -2.27
CA ASN A 39 -22.95 15.19 -1.47
C ASN A 39 -23.08 14.25 -0.26
N ASP A 40 -24.12 14.43 0.55
CA ASP A 40 -24.37 13.61 1.74
C ASP A 40 -24.57 12.10 1.47
N LYS A 41 -24.84 11.70 0.22
CA LYS A 41 -24.94 10.29 -0.17
C LYS A 41 -23.58 9.67 -0.52
N GLY A 42 -22.53 10.46 -0.72
CA GLY A 42 -21.17 10.00 -1.00
C GLY A 42 -20.48 10.73 -2.16
N LEU A 43 -19.61 10.01 -2.86
CA LEU A 43 -18.78 10.50 -3.95
C LEU A 43 -19.14 9.81 -5.27
N THR A 44 -19.47 10.59 -6.28
CA THR A 44 -19.78 10.13 -7.64
C THR A 44 -18.75 10.67 -8.63
N LEU A 45 -18.13 9.77 -9.40
CA LEU A 45 -17.17 10.07 -10.45
C LEU A 45 -17.82 9.88 -11.82
N ILE A 46 -17.74 10.89 -12.68
CA ILE A 46 -18.37 10.88 -14.02
C ILE A 46 -17.31 11.24 -15.06
N GLY A 47 -17.19 10.41 -16.10
CA GLY A 47 -16.21 10.62 -17.16
C GLY A 47 -16.02 9.40 -18.05
N ILE A 48 -14.95 9.39 -18.83
CA ILE A 48 -14.58 8.21 -19.61
C ILE A 48 -14.01 7.15 -18.66
N GLU A 49 -14.41 5.88 -18.82
CA GLU A 49 -13.98 4.76 -17.97
C GLU A 49 -12.46 4.72 -17.72
N SER A 50 -11.65 4.86 -18.77
CA SER A 50 -10.19 4.86 -18.67
C SER A 50 -9.65 6.04 -17.85
N GLU A 51 -10.31 7.20 -17.91
CA GLU A 51 -9.90 8.39 -17.16
C GLU A 51 -10.33 8.30 -15.69
N ILE A 52 -11.48 7.67 -15.40
CA ILE A 52 -11.88 7.35 -14.03
C ILE A 52 -10.90 6.35 -13.41
N GLN A 53 -10.58 5.26 -14.12
CA GLN A 53 -9.60 4.27 -13.68
C GLN A 53 -8.26 4.94 -13.33
N LYS A 54 -7.70 5.72 -14.28
CA LYS A 54 -6.43 6.45 -14.07
C LYS A 54 -6.50 7.40 -12.88
N ALA A 55 -7.61 8.11 -12.68
CA ALA A 55 -7.74 9.04 -11.56
C ALA A 55 -7.76 8.30 -10.21
N ILE A 56 -8.45 7.17 -10.13
CA ILE A 56 -8.50 6.33 -8.93
C ILE A 56 -7.13 5.70 -8.64
N GLU A 57 -6.43 5.19 -9.67
CA GLU A 57 -5.08 4.64 -9.54
C GLU A 57 -4.08 5.71 -9.08
N LYS A 58 -4.11 6.91 -9.66
CA LYS A 58 -3.28 8.04 -9.23
C LYS A 58 -3.56 8.44 -7.77
N ALA A 59 -4.83 8.50 -7.36
CA ALA A 59 -5.19 8.77 -5.98
C ALA A 59 -4.67 7.70 -5.03
N TYR A 60 -4.67 6.44 -5.48
CA TYR A 60 -4.08 5.34 -4.73
C TYR A 60 -2.56 5.45 -4.63
N ASP A 61 -1.86 5.77 -5.72
CA ASP A 61 -0.40 5.96 -5.68
C ASP A 61 0.00 7.13 -4.76
N LEU A 62 -0.77 8.22 -4.74
CA LEU A 62 -0.59 9.33 -3.78
C LEU A 62 -0.76 8.86 -2.33
N LEU A 63 -1.81 8.09 -2.04
CA LEU A 63 -2.04 7.49 -0.72
C LEU A 63 -0.84 6.60 -0.31
N ILE A 64 -0.36 5.75 -1.21
CA ILE A 64 0.78 4.86 -0.95
C ILE A 64 2.02 5.68 -0.58
N GLY A 65 2.36 6.69 -1.38
CA GLY A 65 3.54 7.52 -1.15
C GLY A 65 3.50 8.31 0.16
N ARG A 66 2.31 8.69 0.65
CA ARG A 66 2.15 9.50 1.86
C ARG A 66 2.04 8.70 3.15
N TYR A 67 1.40 7.53 3.10
CA TYR A 67 1.01 6.82 4.33
C TYR A 67 1.60 5.41 4.44
N TYR A 68 1.78 4.70 3.33
CA TYR A 68 2.19 3.30 3.37
C TYR A 68 3.68 3.09 3.06
N ASN A 69 4.18 3.67 1.97
CA ASN A 69 5.52 3.44 1.44
C ASN A 69 6.54 4.53 1.81
N THR A 70 6.52 4.96 3.07
CA THR A 70 7.40 6.04 3.57
C THR A 70 8.68 5.48 4.20
N SER A 71 9.43 6.32 4.91
CA SER A 71 10.55 5.92 5.76
C SER A 71 10.63 6.89 6.94
N LYS A 72 10.92 6.39 8.15
CA LYS A 72 11.15 7.27 9.31
C LYS A 72 12.47 8.02 9.11
N LYS A 73 12.61 9.20 9.72
CA LYS A 73 13.86 9.99 9.68
C LYS A 73 15.10 9.14 9.98
N LYS A 74 15.05 8.33 11.04
CA LYS A 74 16.13 7.38 11.39
C LYS A 74 16.48 6.40 10.25
N GLN A 75 15.50 5.92 9.49
CA GLN A 75 15.72 5.01 8.36
C GLN A 75 16.30 5.71 7.13
N ILE A 76 16.12 7.02 7.03
CA ILE A 76 16.71 7.87 5.97
C ILE A 76 18.13 8.28 6.36
N ASP A 77 18.36 8.64 7.62
CA ASP A 77 19.67 9.11 8.08
C ASP A 77 20.68 7.94 8.23
N ASP A 78 20.22 6.73 8.56
CA ASP A 78 21.07 5.53 8.69
C ASP A 78 21.28 4.82 7.36
N THR A 79 22.13 5.42 6.51
CA THR A 79 22.50 4.90 5.18
C THR A 79 23.15 3.52 5.23
N SER A 80 23.79 3.16 6.35
CA SER A 80 24.41 1.84 6.54
C SER A 80 23.41 0.68 6.60
N SER A 81 22.13 1.02 6.87
CA SER A 81 21.03 0.08 6.98
C SER A 81 20.18 -0.02 5.70
N TYR A 82 20.56 0.72 4.66
CA TYR A 82 19.84 0.74 3.39
C TYR A 82 19.83 -0.64 2.73
N ASN A 83 18.83 -0.83 1.88
CA ASN A 83 18.78 -1.95 0.95
C ASN A 83 19.07 -1.43 -0.46
N PHE A 84 19.11 -2.31 -1.45
CA PHE A 84 19.45 -1.92 -2.82
C PHE A 84 18.72 -2.78 -3.86
N TYR A 85 18.62 -2.24 -5.07
CA TYR A 85 18.15 -2.96 -6.24
C TYR A 85 19.03 -2.62 -7.46
N TYR A 86 18.96 -3.46 -8.48
CA TYR A 86 19.56 -3.22 -9.79
C TYR A 86 18.52 -2.64 -10.74
N ASP A 87 18.81 -1.48 -11.33
CA ASP A 87 18.02 -0.85 -12.37
C ASP A 87 18.56 -1.29 -13.74
N SER A 88 17.82 -2.15 -14.43
CA SER A 88 18.24 -2.72 -15.71
C SER A 88 18.15 -1.73 -16.87
N LYS A 89 17.35 -0.66 -16.74
CA LYS A 89 17.21 0.36 -17.78
C LYS A 89 18.39 1.32 -17.78
N GLU A 90 18.88 1.61 -16.59
CA GLU A 90 19.96 2.57 -16.34
C GLU A 90 21.31 1.89 -16.09
N ASP A 91 21.35 0.54 -16.10
CA ASP A 91 22.52 -0.30 -15.81
C ASP A 91 23.26 0.14 -14.54
N LYS A 92 22.52 0.30 -13.43
CA LYS A 92 23.08 0.79 -12.17
C LYS A 92 22.42 0.18 -10.93
N PHE A 93 23.19 0.14 -9.84
CA PHE A 93 22.65 -0.18 -8.52
C PHE A 93 22.18 1.07 -7.79
N VAL A 94 21.02 0.96 -7.14
CA VAL A 94 20.39 2.06 -6.41
C VAL A 94 20.12 1.63 -4.98
N ALA A 95 20.62 2.40 -4.01
CA ALA A 95 20.35 2.19 -2.61
C ALA A 95 19.08 2.91 -2.19
N PHE A 96 18.32 2.33 -1.26
CA PHE A 96 17.08 2.92 -0.76
C PHE A 96 16.89 2.65 0.75
N PRO A 97 16.27 3.59 1.48
CA PRO A 97 15.97 3.42 2.89
C PRO A 97 14.93 2.33 3.12
N LYS A 98 14.97 1.69 4.29
CA LYS A 98 13.95 0.73 4.69
C LYS A 98 12.59 1.39 4.76
N LYS A 99 11.61 0.78 4.08
CA LYS A 99 10.24 1.30 4.02
C LYS A 99 9.47 1.02 5.29
N LYS A 100 8.60 1.96 5.65
CA LYS A 100 7.70 1.88 6.80
C LYS A 100 6.45 2.70 6.55
N SER A 101 5.31 2.21 7.02
CA SER A 101 4.05 2.98 7.04
C SER A 101 4.00 3.92 8.23
N VAL A 102 3.14 4.93 8.16
CA VAL A 102 2.99 5.97 9.19
C VAL A 102 1.54 6.12 9.64
N GLY A 103 1.34 6.70 10.83
CA GLY A 103 0.01 6.90 11.39
C GLY A 103 -0.77 5.59 11.48
N ILE A 104 -2.08 5.66 11.26
CA ILE A 104 -2.96 4.48 11.32
C ILE A 104 -2.56 3.40 10.32
N ALA A 105 -1.91 3.74 9.20
CA ALA A 105 -1.45 2.77 8.21
C ALA A 105 -0.50 1.72 8.82
N GLU A 106 0.35 2.11 9.79
CA GLU A 106 1.23 1.20 10.52
C GLU A 106 0.43 0.17 11.34
N LEU A 107 -0.72 0.56 11.90
CA LEU A 107 -1.58 -0.35 12.69
C LEU A 107 -2.36 -1.32 11.80
N ILE A 108 -2.94 -0.82 10.71
CA ILE A 108 -3.91 -1.58 9.89
C ILE A 108 -3.25 -2.40 8.78
N TYR A 109 -1.98 -2.15 8.51
CA TYR A 109 -1.23 -2.84 7.46
C TYR A 109 0.25 -2.99 7.83
N ASN A 110 0.52 -3.61 8.99
CA ASN A 110 1.88 -3.93 9.41
C ASN A 110 2.47 -5.13 8.65
N LYS A 111 2.54 -5.04 7.33
CA LYS A 111 3.15 -6.08 6.48
C LYS A 111 4.56 -5.67 6.08
N ALA A 112 5.44 -6.67 5.96
CA ALA A 112 6.78 -6.45 5.45
C ALA A 112 6.73 -5.87 4.01
N PRO A 113 7.63 -4.93 3.67
CA PRO A 113 7.78 -4.43 2.30
C PRO A 113 8.03 -5.58 1.31
N ARG A 114 7.45 -5.51 0.11
CA ARG A 114 7.59 -6.52 -0.93
C ARG A 114 8.24 -5.95 -2.18
N PRO A 115 8.97 -6.76 -2.97
CA PRO A 115 9.54 -6.31 -4.24
C PRO A 115 8.45 -5.77 -5.19
N ILE A 116 8.69 -4.60 -5.79
CA ILE A 116 7.85 -4.10 -6.89
C ILE A 116 8.18 -4.83 -8.19
N GLY A 117 9.49 -4.92 -8.49
CA GLY A 117 10.00 -5.60 -9.67
C GLY A 117 10.22 -7.10 -9.44
N SER A 118 11.15 -7.67 -10.18
CA SER A 118 11.52 -9.07 -10.03
C SER A 118 12.60 -9.25 -8.96
N SER A 119 12.84 -10.50 -8.57
CA SER A 119 13.94 -10.84 -7.66
C SER A 119 14.72 -12.04 -8.17
N VAL A 120 16.03 -11.92 -8.24
CA VAL A 120 16.94 -12.99 -8.63
C VAL A 120 17.50 -13.63 -7.36
N LYS A 121 17.24 -14.91 -7.14
CA LYS A 121 17.77 -15.61 -5.96
C LYS A 121 19.30 -15.65 -6.01
N TRP A 122 19.92 -15.48 -4.85
CA TRP A 122 21.36 -15.69 -4.70
C TRP A 122 21.71 -17.15 -5.01
N GLN A 123 22.82 -17.37 -5.70
CA GLN A 123 23.38 -18.72 -5.87
C GLN A 123 23.94 -19.24 -4.54
N ARG A 124 24.65 -18.38 -3.81
CA ARG A 124 25.14 -18.64 -2.45
C ARG A 124 25.39 -17.32 -1.73
N GLY A 125 25.41 -17.36 -0.40
CA GLY A 125 25.87 -16.26 0.44
C GLY A 125 27.28 -16.52 0.98
N GLU A 126 28.09 -15.48 1.13
CA GLU A 126 29.40 -15.53 1.78
C GLU A 126 29.57 -14.38 2.76
N LYS A 127 30.47 -14.55 3.75
CA LYS A 127 30.88 -13.45 4.64
C LYS A 127 32.24 -12.94 4.17
N ARG A 128 32.31 -11.66 3.84
CA ARG A 128 33.55 -10.99 3.42
C ARG A 128 33.96 -9.96 4.48
N GLU A 129 35.25 -9.91 4.81
CA GLU A 129 35.82 -8.82 5.59
C GLU A 129 36.10 -7.64 4.67
N ILE A 130 35.53 -6.49 5.01
CA ILE A 130 35.72 -5.23 4.28
C ILE A 130 36.23 -4.17 5.24
N GLN A 131 37.10 -3.29 4.76
CA GLN A 131 37.61 -2.19 5.54
C GLN A 131 36.71 -0.96 5.34
N ILE A 132 36.01 -0.53 6.38
CA ILE A 132 35.19 0.69 6.37
C ILE A 132 35.71 1.60 7.48
N ASN A 133 36.03 2.85 7.15
CA ASN A 133 36.54 3.85 8.11
C ASN A 133 37.72 3.33 8.96
N GLY A 134 38.64 2.59 8.33
CA GLY A 134 39.83 2.03 8.98
C GLY A 134 39.58 0.77 9.83
N LYS A 135 38.34 0.29 9.96
CA LYS A 135 38.00 -0.93 10.71
C LYS A 135 37.61 -2.07 9.77
N PHE A 136 38.07 -3.28 10.06
CA PHE A 136 37.63 -4.50 9.37
C PHE A 136 36.27 -4.96 9.93
N ILE A 137 35.27 -5.04 9.07
CA ILE A 137 33.91 -5.45 9.41
C ILE A 137 33.51 -6.62 8.51
N LYS A 138 32.94 -7.68 9.10
CA LYS A 138 32.35 -8.79 8.34
C LYS A 138 30.96 -8.41 7.84
N ARG A 139 30.73 -8.51 6.53
CA ARG A 139 29.42 -8.32 5.90
C ARG A 139 29.01 -9.53 5.09
N ASN A 140 27.71 -9.71 4.91
CA ASN A 140 27.16 -10.71 4.02
C ASN A 140 27.23 -10.19 2.57
N ARG A 141 27.57 -11.10 1.66
CA ARG A 141 27.62 -10.88 0.22
C ARG A 141 26.82 -11.97 -0.46
N GLY A 142 26.08 -11.58 -1.49
CA GLY A 142 25.35 -12.51 -2.35
C GLY A 142 26.18 -12.78 -3.60
N ILE A 143 26.32 -14.05 -3.97
CA ILE A 143 26.86 -14.43 -5.27
C ILE A 143 25.70 -14.61 -6.23
N LEU A 144 25.76 -13.91 -7.36
CA LEU A 144 24.76 -13.96 -8.40
C LEU A 144 24.82 -15.28 -9.17
N PRO A 145 23.67 -15.81 -9.64
CA PRO A 145 23.66 -17.00 -10.49
C PRO A 145 24.34 -16.73 -11.84
N PRO A 146 24.71 -17.77 -12.61
CA PRO A 146 25.40 -17.63 -13.89
C PRO A 146 24.72 -16.67 -14.87
N SER A 147 23.38 -16.61 -14.86
CA SER A 147 22.60 -15.68 -15.70
C SER A 147 22.88 -14.20 -15.43
N HIS A 148 23.35 -13.85 -14.24
CA HIS A 148 23.60 -12.47 -13.80
C HIS A 148 25.04 -12.24 -13.32
N ALA A 149 25.94 -13.19 -13.58
CA ALA A 149 27.33 -13.14 -13.10
C ALA A 149 28.09 -11.88 -13.59
N HIS A 150 27.73 -11.35 -14.76
CA HIS A 150 28.31 -10.13 -15.32
C HIS A 150 28.12 -8.89 -14.42
N LEU A 151 27.07 -8.87 -13.57
CA LEU A 151 26.79 -7.77 -12.65
C LEU A 151 27.57 -7.87 -11.33
N GLN A 152 28.20 -9.00 -11.03
CA GLN A 152 28.79 -9.27 -9.70
C GLN A 152 29.85 -8.23 -9.32
N LYS A 153 30.75 -7.91 -10.25
CA LYS A 153 31.83 -6.94 -9.99
C LYS A 153 31.25 -5.57 -9.64
N MET A 154 30.29 -5.10 -10.43
CA MET A 154 29.67 -3.80 -10.25
C MET A 154 28.83 -3.74 -8.98
N MET A 155 28.19 -4.85 -8.61
CA MET A 155 27.48 -5.00 -7.34
C MET A 155 28.43 -4.93 -6.14
N ASP A 156 29.51 -5.69 -6.14
CA ASP A 156 30.49 -5.72 -5.05
C ASP A 156 31.09 -4.31 -4.82
N GLU A 157 31.51 -3.64 -5.90
CA GLU A 157 32.03 -2.27 -5.84
C GLU A 157 30.99 -1.28 -5.27
N PHE A 158 29.72 -1.44 -5.65
CA PHE A 158 28.63 -0.62 -5.12
C PHE A 158 28.40 -0.86 -3.63
N LEU A 159 28.37 -2.12 -3.19
CA LEU A 159 28.15 -2.48 -1.79
C LEU A 159 29.29 -2.00 -0.90
N ASP A 160 30.54 -2.14 -1.36
CA ASP A 160 31.72 -1.74 -0.61
C ASP A 160 31.80 -0.21 -0.50
N ARG A 161 31.55 0.51 -1.60
CA ARG A 161 31.53 1.98 -1.62
C ARG A 161 30.48 2.57 -0.67
N ASN A 162 29.31 1.93 -0.59
CA ASN A 162 28.20 2.41 0.24
C ASN A 162 28.16 1.76 1.63
N GLY A 163 29.08 0.85 1.95
CA GLY A 163 29.12 0.13 3.22
C GLY A 163 27.90 -0.76 3.48
N LEU A 164 27.23 -1.22 2.42
CA LEU A 164 25.97 -1.95 2.49
C LEU A 164 26.16 -3.45 2.72
N ASP A 165 25.10 -4.07 3.24
CA ASP A 165 25.02 -5.49 3.51
C ASP A 165 23.90 -6.14 2.71
N VAL A 166 24.07 -7.42 2.34
CA VAL A 166 23.01 -8.18 1.68
C VAL A 166 22.07 -8.74 2.74
N THR A 167 20.88 -8.15 2.85
CA THR A 167 19.86 -8.56 3.83
C THR A 167 18.65 -9.26 3.22
N THR A 168 18.57 -9.32 1.89
CA THR A 168 17.45 -9.93 1.16
C THR A 168 17.75 -11.37 0.75
N SER A 169 16.71 -12.14 0.45
CA SER A 169 16.83 -13.50 -0.09
C SER A 169 17.23 -13.56 -1.57
N GLY A 170 17.27 -12.42 -2.25
CA GLY A 170 17.71 -12.27 -3.64
C GLY A 170 18.02 -10.82 -4.01
N LEU A 171 18.67 -10.62 -5.15
CA LEU A 171 18.86 -9.32 -5.77
C LEU A 171 17.51 -8.80 -6.26
N LEU A 172 17.11 -7.62 -5.80
CA LEU A 172 15.95 -6.91 -6.34
C LEU A 172 16.30 -6.31 -7.70
N VAL A 173 15.40 -6.43 -8.68
CA VAL A 173 15.60 -5.92 -10.04
C VAL A 173 14.42 -5.04 -10.42
N ASP A 174 14.72 -3.86 -10.96
CA ASP A 174 13.78 -2.84 -11.45
C ASP A 174 12.79 -2.31 -10.40
N GLY A 175 13.17 -2.30 -9.13
CA GLY A 175 12.40 -1.63 -8.11
C GLY A 175 12.83 -1.95 -6.68
N ALA A 176 12.63 -0.97 -5.81
CA ALA A 176 12.74 -1.14 -4.38
C ALA A 176 11.62 -2.05 -3.84
N ASN A 177 11.76 -2.46 -2.58
CA ASN A 177 10.62 -2.99 -1.85
C ASN A 177 9.65 -1.86 -1.50
N GLU A 178 8.35 -2.16 -1.50
CA GLU A 178 7.29 -1.23 -1.16
C GLU A 178 6.27 -1.87 -0.21
N ILE A 179 5.70 -1.04 0.67
CA ILE A 179 4.50 -1.38 1.41
C ILE A 179 3.30 -0.84 0.63
N ARG A 180 2.60 -1.72 -0.08
CA ARG A 180 1.38 -1.41 -0.83
C ARG A 180 0.30 -2.44 -0.46
N PRO A 181 -0.85 -2.02 0.09
CA PRO A 181 -2.01 -2.90 0.18
C PRO A 181 -2.41 -3.44 -1.20
N ASN A 182 -2.80 -4.70 -1.26
CA ASN A 182 -3.33 -5.25 -2.51
C ASN A 182 -4.71 -4.65 -2.77
N VAL A 183 -4.97 -4.25 -4.00
CA VAL A 183 -6.27 -3.73 -4.44
C VAL A 183 -6.54 -4.22 -5.86
N ASN A 184 -7.78 -4.61 -6.13
CA ASN A 184 -8.28 -4.77 -7.49
C ASN A 184 -9.20 -3.58 -7.84
N ILE A 185 -8.72 -2.62 -8.63
CA ILE A 185 -9.51 -1.45 -9.04
C ILE A 185 -10.20 -1.78 -10.36
N VAL A 186 -11.53 -1.75 -10.37
CA VAL A 186 -12.32 -2.10 -11.54
C VAL A 186 -13.30 -0.97 -11.86
N ALA A 187 -12.86 0.01 -12.65
CA ALA A 187 -13.75 1.07 -13.13
C ALA A 187 -14.76 0.57 -14.17
N LYS A 188 -14.47 -0.56 -14.82
CA LYS A 188 -15.35 -1.15 -15.82
C LYS A 188 -16.61 -1.72 -15.18
N VAL A 189 -17.76 -1.17 -15.56
CA VAL A 189 -19.05 -1.75 -15.20
C VAL A 189 -19.17 -3.11 -15.90
N SER A 190 -19.38 -4.16 -15.12
CA SER A 190 -19.56 -5.52 -15.63
C SER A 190 -21.00 -5.95 -15.41
N ASP A 191 -21.62 -6.47 -16.46
CA ASP A 191 -22.97 -7.02 -16.40
C ASP A 191 -23.03 -8.36 -15.63
N ASN A 192 -21.88 -8.98 -15.35
CA ASN A 192 -21.78 -10.27 -14.68
C ASN A 192 -21.70 -10.10 -13.15
N VAL A 193 -22.86 -9.90 -12.53
CA VAL A 193 -23.03 -9.78 -11.07
C VAL A 193 -22.78 -11.14 -10.40
N LYS A 194 -21.83 -11.20 -9.46
CA LYS A 194 -21.49 -12.42 -8.73
C LYS A 194 -22.17 -12.53 -7.36
N GLY A 195 -22.77 -11.46 -6.86
CA GLY A 195 -23.47 -11.41 -5.58
C GLY A 195 -23.56 -10.00 -4.99
N ASN A 196 -23.88 -9.93 -3.70
CA ASN A 196 -24.02 -8.69 -2.93
C ASN A 196 -22.82 -8.47 -1.99
N CYS A 197 -22.43 -7.21 -1.81
CA CYS A 197 -21.43 -6.81 -0.83
C CYS A 197 -21.96 -6.94 0.59
N TYR A 198 -21.18 -7.56 1.49
CA TYR A 198 -21.52 -7.64 2.91
C TYR A 198 -21.66 -6.26 3.59
N LEU A 199 -20.87 -5.26 3.17
CA LEU A 199 -20.83 -3.94 3.83
C LEU A 199 -21.85 -2.94 3.26
N CYS A 200 -21.98 -2.86 1.93
CA CYS A 200 -22.86 -1.87 1.30
C CYS A 200 -24.13 -2.46 0.69
N GLY A 201 -24.29 -3.79 0.67
CA GLY A 201 -25.44 -4.45 0.05
C GLY A 201 -25.48 -4.39 -1.48
N GLU A 202 -24.61 -3.60 -2.14
CA GLU A 202 -24.63 -3.45 -3.59
C GLU A 202 -24.15 -4.72 -4.33
N ASN A 203 -24.73 -4.92 -5.51
CA ASN A 203 -24.26 -5.91 -6.47
C ASN A 203 -22.83 -5.62 -6.93
N SER A 204 -21.98 -6.65 -7.01
CA SER A 204 -20.63 -6.54 -7.55
C SER A 204 -20.23 -7.75 -8.38
N SER A 205 -19.37 -7.52 -9.37
CA SER A 205 -18.71 -8.56 -10.17
C SER A 205 -17.36 -8.99 -9.56
N HIS A 206 -16.82 -8.17 -8.66
CA HIS A 206 -15.51 -8.35 -8.04
C HIS A 206 -15.63 -8.25 -6.52
N PHE A 207 -15.06 -9.25 -5.86
CA PHE A 207 -15.09 -9.41 -4.41
C PHE A 207 -13.68 -9.66 -3.88
N GLU A 208 -13.41 -9.09 -2.72
CA GLU A 208 -12.23 -9.37 -1.93
C GLU A 208 -12.65 -9.98 -0.59
N GLU A 209 -11.80 -10.85 -0.04
CA GLU A 209 -11.93 -11.22 1.37
C GLU A 209 -11.66 -9.99 2.23
N ILE A 210 -12.44 -9.82 3.30
CA ILE A 210 -12.24 -8.70 4.22
C ILE A 210 -10.83 -8.79 4.81
N SER A 211 -10.12 -7.66 4.78
CA SER A 211 -8.76 -7.51 5.28
C SER A 211 -8.68 -6.49 6.41
N GLN A 212 -7.53 -6.41 7.09
CA GLN A 212 -7.26 -5.38 8.12
C GLN A 212 -7.41 -3.94 7.60
N THR A 213 -7.26 -3.71 6.29
CA THR A 213 -7.49 -2.39 5.70
C THR A 213 -8.97 -2.10 5.46
N THR A 214 -9.81 -3.12 5.38
CA THR A 214 -11.23 -2.98 5.06
C THR A 214 -12.06 -2.70 6.32
N PHE A 215 -11.66 -3.24 7.48
CA PHE A 215 -12.48 -3.22 8.69
C PHE A 215 -11.70 -2.73 9.92
N PRO A 216 -12.33 -1.95 10.83
CA PRO A 216 -11.66 -1.25 11.93
C PRO A 216 -11.03 -2.15 13.00
N PHE A 217 -11.36 -3.43 13.07
CA PHE A 217 -10.94 -4.26 14.19
C PHE A 217 -9.44 -4.57 14.23
N ILE A 218 -8.65 -4.16 13.23
CA ILE A 218 -7.20 -4.42 13.14
C ILE A 218 -6.88 -5.94 13.20
N THR A 219 -7.91 -6.80 13.22
CA THR A 219 -7.73 -8.24 13.22
C THR A 219 -7.53 -8.73 11.80
N GLY A 220 -6.59 -9.66 11.62
CA GLY A 220 -6.44 -10.40 10.36
C GLY A 220 -7.71 -11.17 10.00
N SER A 221 -7.68 -11.88 8.87
CA SER A 221 -8.77 -12.77 8.43
C SER A 221 -9.23 -13.74 9.53
N SER A 222 -8.33 -14.16 10.42
CA SER A 222 -8.64 -15.00 11.58
C SER A 222 -9.53 -14.34 12.63
N GLY A 223 -9.43 -13.03 12.86
CA GLY A 223 -10.30 -12.37 13.84
C GLY A 223 -11.73 -12.20 13.33
N LEU A 224 -11.91 -12.14 12.01
CA LEU A 224 -13.24 -12.09 11.40
C LEU A 224 -13.98 -13.42 11.48
N LEU A 225 -13.25 -14.55 11.56
CA LEU A 225 -13.87 -15.85 11.84
C LEU A 225 -14.57 -15.85 13.21
N ASN A 226 -14.09 -15.06 14.17
CA ASN A 226 -14.69 -14.96 15.51
C ASN A 226 -15.99 -14.14 15.53
N PHE A 227 -16.23 -13.30 14.52
CA PHE A 227 -17.46 -12.51 14.40
C PHE A 227 -18.50 -13.16 13.47
N ASN A 228 -18.17 -14.32 12.89
CA ASN A 228 -19.13 -15.09 12.12
C ASN A 228 -19.88 -16.04 13.06
N THR A 229 -21.10 -15.65 13.44
CA THR A 229 -21.98 -16.38 14.37
C THR A 229 -22.27 -17.82 13.94
N MET A 230 -22.00 -18.20 12.69
CA MET A 230 -22.27 -19.53 12.14
C MET A 230 -21.00 -20.32 11.75
N CYS A 231 -19.80 -19.88 12.16
CA CYS A 231 -18.53 -20.50 11.75
C CYS A 231 -18.38 -20.63 10.22
N GLY A 232 -19.04 -19.74 9.46
CA GLY A 232 -19.02 -19.73 8.01
C GLY A 232 -17.70 -19.22 7.41
N LYS A 233 -17.57 -19.29 6.09
CA LYS A 233 -16.45 -18.66 5.37
C LYS A 233 -16.45 -17.15 5.64
N PRO A 234 -15.27 -16.49 5.64
CA PRO A 234 -15.19 -15.04 5.77
C PRO A 234 -16.09 -14.33 4.77
N GLU A 235 -16.78 -13.30 5.25
CA GLU A 235 -17.63 -12.48 4.40
C GLU A 235 -16.83 -11.78 3.31
N ARG A 236 -17.46 -11.56 2.17
CA ARG A 236 -16.85 -10.96 0.99
C ARG A 236 -17.37 -9.54 0.79
N VAL A 237 -16.48 -8.64 0.41
CA VAL A 237 -16.82 -7.22 0.18
C VAL A 237 -16.55 -6.85 -1.26
N CYS A 238 -17.34 -5.91 -1.79
CA CYS A 238 -17.07 -5.38 -3.12
C CYS A 238 -15.75 -4.61 -3.12
N TRP A 239 -15.14 -4.54 -4.30
CA TRP A 239 -13.86 -3.84 -4.49
C TRP A 239 -13.91 -2.38 -4.01
N LYS A 240 -15.05 -1.68 -4.16
CA LYS A 240 -15.22 -0.29 -3.70
C LYS A 240 -15.05 -0.16 -2.18
N CYS A 241 -15.71 -1.02 -1.41
CA CYS A 241 -15.60 -1.03 0.06
C CYS A 241 -14.18 -1.43 0.51
N ALA A 242 -13.61 -2.45 -0.14
CA ALA A 242 -12.23 -2.87 0.12
C ALA A 242 -11.20 -1.77 -0.22
N PHE A 243 -11.50 -0.97 -1.24
CA PHE A 243 -10.66 0.13 -1.69
C PHE A 243 -10.70 1.32 -0.74
N ILE A 244 -11.90 1.84 -0.42
CA ILE A 244 -12.03 3.03 0.44
C ILE A 244 -11.46 2.80 1.84
N GLY A 245 -11.53 1.59 2.38
CA GLY A 245 -10.92 1.28 3.69
C GLY A 245 -9.40 1.56 3.75
N LYS A 246 -8.70 1.50 2.60
CA LYS A 246 -7.26 1.81 2.53
C LYS A 246 -6.97 3.31 2.69
N PHE A 247 -7.97 4.18 2.51
CA PHE A 247 -7.81 5.64 2.62
C PHE A 247 -8.08 6.18 4.03
N VAL A 248 -8.42 5.32 4.99
CA VAL A 248 -8.56 5.71 6.41
C VAL A 248 -7.34 6.45 6.99
N PRO A 249 -6.09 6.13 6.64
CA PRO A 249 -4.93 6.86 7.15
C PRO A 249 -4.88 8.35 6.80
N VAL A 250 -5.67 8.81 5.82
CA VAL A 250 -5.64 10.21 5.36
C VAL A 250 -6.11 11.19 6.43
N ASN A 251 -7.07 10.76 7.25
CA ASN A 251 -7.74 11.61 8.24
C ASN A 251 -7.87 10.93 9.61
N GLY A 252 -7.57 9.63 9.71
CA GLY A 252 -7.56 8.91 10.97
C GLY A 252 -6.23 9.07 11.71
N PHE A 253 -6.30 9.27 13.02
CA PHE A 253 -5.13 9.33 13.91
C PHE A 253 -5.30 8.43 15.13
N TYR A 254 -4.19 8.03 15.75
CA TYR A 254 -4.22 7.21 16.95
C TYR A 254 -3.20 7.67 17.99
N ILE A 255 -3.46 7.29 19.24
CA ILE A 255 -2.57 7.50 20.38
C ILE A 255 -2.49 6.18 21.14
N MET A 256 -1.29 5.83 21.60
CA MET A 256 -1.06 4.71 22.51
C MET A 256 -0.83 5.23 23.93
N GLN A 257 -1.53 4.65 24.91
CA GLN A 257 -1.34 4.94 26.33
C GLN A 257 -1.30 3.63 27.10
N GLY A 258 -0.09 3.24 27.54
CA GLY A 258 0.16 1.89 28.05
C GLY A 258 -0.16 0.85 26.98
N ASP A 259 -0.98 -0.13 27.33
CA ASP A 259 -1.43 -1.21 26.42
C ASP A 259 -2.68 -0.84 25.60
N ASN A 260 -3.22 0.37 25.78
CA ASN A 260 -4.44 0.81 25.10
C ASN A 260 -4.12 1.58 23.82
N ILE A 261 -4.90 1.32 22.77
CA ILE A 261 -4.89 2.06 21.50
C ILE A 261 -6.19 2.86 21.40
N PHE A 262 -6.06 4.18 21.31
CA PHE A 262 -7.17 5.09 21.04
C PHE A 262 -7.07 5.56 19.60
N ALA A 263 -8.06 5.24 18.77
CA ALA A 263 -8.12 5.66 17.37
C ALA A 263 -9.30 6.63 17.17
N PHE A 264 -9.05 7.69 16.41
CA PHE A 264 -9.96 8.80 16.21
C PHE A 264 -10.20 9.00 14.71
N PHE A 265 -11.46 9.14 14.35
CA PHE A 265 -11.91 9.32 12.97
C PHE A 265 -12.93 10.46 12.95
N PRO A 266 -12.80 11.45 12.05
CA PRO A 266 -13.83 12.45 11.87
C PRO A 266 -15.12 11.75 11.41
N TYR A 267 -16.25 12.09 12.02
CA TYR A 267 -17.53 11.51 11.66
C TYR A 267 -18.66 12.54 11.81
N SER A 268 -19.53 12.58 10.80
CA SER A 268 -20.74 13.37 10.80
C SER A 268 -21.81 12.66 9.95
N VAL A 269 -23.08 12.94 10.25
CA VAL A 269 -24.20 12.49 9.42
C VAL A 269 -24.14 13.13 8.03
N SER A 270 -23.77 14.42 7.98
CA SER A 270 -23.49 15.11 6.71
C SER A 270 -22.07 14.80 6.26
N PHE A 271 -21.93 14.25 5.06
CA PHE A 271 -20.64 13.96 4.44
C PHE A 271 -19.93 15.25 4.02
N GLU A 272 -20.70 16.23 3.56
CA GLU A 272 -20.18 17.53 3.15
C GLU A 272 -19.45 18.20 4.32
N LYS A 273 -20.06 18.20 5.51
CA LYS A 273 -19.40 18.74 6.72
C LYS A 273 -18.14 17.99 7.13
N MET A 274 -17.98 16.72 6.74
CA MET A 274 -16.75 15.99 7.05
C MET A 274 -15.55 16.48 6.23
N LEU A 275 -15.77 17.20 5.10
CA LEU A 275 -14.71 17.77 4.27
C LEU A 275 -14.20 19.13 4.74
N ASP A 276 -14.95 19.79 5.61
CA ASP A 276 -14.58 21.10 6.16
C ASP A 276 -13.53 20.97 7.29
N VAL A 277 -13.22 19.74 7.69
CA VAL A 277 -12.30 19.39 8.80
C VAL A 277 -10.89 19.19 8.30
#